data_AF-A0A9D8FWB9-F1
#
_entry.id   AF-A0A9D8FWB9-F1
#
_cell.length_a   1.000
_cell.length_b   1.000
_cell.length_c   1.000
_cell.angle_alpha   90.00
_cell.angle_beta   90.00
_cell.angle_gamma   90.00
#
_symmetry.space_group_name_H-M   'P 1'
#
loop_
_entity.id
_entity.type
_entity.pdbx_description
1 polymer ?
#
loop_
_entity_poly.entity_id
_entity_poly.type
_entity_poly.pdbx_seq_one_letter_code
_entity_poly.pdbx_strand_id
1 'polypeptide(L)'
;MTEDGGRRKSAIGHRSSVVKGGTMNIAKAISILGLLVMTIAIVYAFAFGNFAVEGAWITSHPWGIVSLVDLYVGFTLFSLWIVYREKSLAAKIVWVALMMVLGNWTAALYVLLALNASRGDWKKFWMGDRAQ
;
A
#
# COMPACT_ATOMS: atom_id res chain seq x y z
N MET A 1 47.96 11.77 11.04
CA MET A 1 46.88 12.58 10.42
C MET A 1 45.80 11.69 9.78
N THR A 2 45.40 10.58 10.43
CA THR A 2 44.56 9.52 9.81
C THR A 2 43.30 9.13 10.61
N GLU A 3 43.03 9.73 11.77
CA GLU A 3 41.87 9.36 12.61
C GLU A 3 40.52 10.00 12.21
N ASP A 4 40.51 11.11 11.45
CA ASP A 4 39.25 11.81 11.07
C ASP A 4 38.40 11.01 10.06
N GLY A 5 39.04 10.16 9.24
CA GLY A 5 38.36 9.39 8.19
C GLY A 5 37.39 8.31 8.71
N GLY A 6 37.71 7.68 9.84
CA GLY A 6 36.87 6.64 10.45
C GLY A 6 35.63 7.20 11.15
N ARG A 7 35.80 8.32 11.87
CA ARG A 7 34.72 9.00 12.59
C ARG A 7 33.66 9.56 11.64
N ARG A 8 34.07 10.14 10.50
CA ARG A 8 33.15 10.62 9.47
C ARG A 8 32.33 9.51 8.83
N LYS A 9 32.94 8.37 8.49
CA LYS A 9 32.22 7.23 7.89
C LYS A 9 31.16 6.63 8.85
N SER A 10 31.49 6.52 10.14
CA SER A 10 30.55 6.05 11.17
C SER A 10 29.36 7.00 11.36
N ALA A 11 29.62 8.31 11.44
CA ALA A 11 28.58 9.32 11.60
C ALA A 11 27.63 9.38 10.38
N ILE A 12 28.16 9.22 9.16
CA ILE A 12 27.36 9.16 7.92
C ILE A 12 26.49 7.91 7.89
N GLY A 13 27.04 6.74 8.26
CA GLY A 13 26.30 5.48 8.35
C GLY A 13 25.13 5.58 9.34
N HIS A 14 25.36 6.13 10.52
CA HIS A 14 24.33 6.32 11.55
C HIS A 14 23.24 7.32 11.13
N ARG A 15 23.60 8.45 10.51
CA ARG A 15 22.60 9.39 9.96
C ARG A 15 21.73 8.73 8.88
N SER A 16 22.33 7.92 8.01
CA SER A 16 21.62 7.29 6.90
C SER A 16 20.60 6.24 7.36
N SER A 17 20.88 5.49 8.43
CA SER A 17 19.95 4.51 8.99
C SER A 17 18.79 5.17 9.75
N VAL A 18 19.07 6.26 10.49
CA VAL A 18 18.05 7.03 11.22
C VAL A 18 17.07 7.72 10.26
N VAL A 19 17.56 8.33 9.16
CA VAL A 19 16.69 8.97 8.16
C VAL A 19 15.80 7.93 7.46
N LYS A 20 16.35 6.76 7.09
CA LYS A 20 15.56 5.65 6.52
C LYS A 20 14.44 5.19 7.46
N GLY A 21 14.72 5.09 8.76
CA GLY A 21 13.71 4.78 9.78
C GLY A 21 12.61 5.84 9.88
N GLY A 22 12.98 7.12 9.82
CA GLY A 22 12.04 8.25 9.86
C GLY A 22 11.04 8.27 8.70
N THR A 23 11.52 8.10 7.46
CA THR A 23 10.64 8.09 6.27
C THR A 23 9.65 6.93 6.28
N MET A 24 10.06 5.76 6.79
CA MET A 24 9.19 4.58 6.88
C MET A 24 8.06 4.75 7.90
N ASN A 25 8.29 5.52 8.96
CA ASN A 25 7.24 5.84 9.93
C ASN A 25 6.18 6.77 9.32
N ILE A 26 6.57 7.72 8.48
CA ILE A 26 5.64 8.57 7.72
C ILE A 26 4.81 7.71 6.77
N ALA A 27 5.43 6.79 6.03
CA ALA A 27 4.71 5.88 5.12
C ALA A 27 3.69 4.99 5.87
N LYS A 28 4.03 4.52 7.08
CA LYS A 28 3.08 3.79 7.94
C LYS A 28 1.92 4.69 8.36
N ALA A 29 2.18 5.92 8.79
CA ALA A 29 1.15 6.87 9.18
C ALA A 29 0.18 7.16 8.03
N ILE A 30 0.70 7.37 6.80
CA ILE A 30 -0.12 7.55 5.60
C ILE A 30 -0.99 6.32 5.33
N SER A 31 -0.43 5.12 5.46
CA SER A 31 -1.18 3.86 5.24
C SER A 31 -2.29 3.67 6.26
N ILE A 32 -2.03 4.00 7.53
CA ILE A 32 -3.03 3.96 8.61
C ILE A 32 -4.13 4.99 8.35
N LEU A 33 -3.76 6.22 7.98
CA LEU A 33 -4.72 7.26 7.64
C LEU A 33 -5.62 6.81 6.47
N GLY A 34 -5.02 6.24 5.42
CA GLY A 34 -5.75 5.67 4.29
C GLY A 34 -6.76 4.59 4.72
N LEU A 35 -6.34 3.67 5.61
CA LEU A 35 -7.24 2.65 6.16
C LEU A 35 -8.41 3.26 6.93
N LEU A 36 -8.15 4.27 7.78
CA LEU A 36 -9.18 4.92 8.57
C LEU A 36 -10.19 5.64 7.68
N VAL A 37 -9.71 6.43 6.72
CA VAL A 37 -10.58 7.16 5.77
C VAL A 37 -11.42 6.19 4.95
N MET A 38 -10.82 5.13 4.41
CA MET A 38 -11.56 4.12 3.65
C MET A 38 -12.61 3.40 4.50
N THR A 39 -12.27 3.07 5.75
CA THR A 39 -13.20 2.41 6.68
C THR A 39 -14.40 3.31 6.96
N ILE A 40 -14.16 4.59 7.24
CA ILE A 40 -15.23 5.58 7.47
C ILE A 40 -16.11 5.73 6.23
N ALA A 41 -15.50 5.84 5.04
CA ALA A 41 -16.23 5.99 3.78
C ALA A 41 -17.11 4.75 3.48
N ILE A 42 -16.59 3.55 3.68
CA ILE A 42 -17.34 2.30 3.51
C ILE A 42 -18.52 2.25 4.49
N VAL A 43 -18.28 2.53 5.78
CA VAL A 43 -19.34 2.55 6.80
C VAL A 43 -20.41 3.57 6.45
N TYR A 44 -20.03 4.77 6.00
CA TYR A 44 -20.96 5.80 5.56
C TYR A 44 -21.80 5.33 4.36
N ALA A 45 -21.17 4.75 3.34
CA ALA A 45 -21.86 4.25 2.15
C ALA A 45 -22.85 3.11 2.50
N PHE A 46 -22.49 2.20 3.40
CA PHE A 46 -23.39 1.13 3.85
C PHE A 46 -24.51 1.64 4.77
N ALA A 47 -24.27 2.68 5.57
CA ALA A 47 -25.26 3.22 6.50
C ALA A 47 -26.30 4.12 5.82
N PHE A 48 -25.90 4.87 4.79
CA PHE A 48 -26.72 5.92 4.19
C PHE A 48 -26.93 5.78 2.67
N GLY A 49 -26.16 4.93 2.00
CA GLY A 49 -26.22 4.75 0.55
C GLY A 49 -27.11 3.61 0.11
N ASN A 50 -27.54 3.66 -1.14
CA ASN A 50 -28.19 2.54 -1.83
C ASN A 50 -27.34 2.10 -3.01
N PHE A 51 -26.58 1.02 -2.79
CA PHE A 51 -25.62 0.49 -3.76
C PHE A 51 -26.23 0.24 -5.15
N ALA A 52 -27.47 -0.26 -5.23
CA ALA A 52 -28.09 -0.60 -6.50
C ALA A 52 -28.46 0.65 -7.32
N VAL A 53 -29.01 1.67 -6.65
CA VAL A 53 -29.44 2.93 -7.31
C VAL A 53 -28.23 3.76 -7.71
N GLU A 54 -27.26 3.90 -6.81
CA GLU A 54 -26.03 4.67 -7.05
C GLU A 54 -25.12 3.96 -8.07
N GLY A 55 -25.04 2.63 -8.04
CA GLY A 55 -24.33 1.85 -9.04
C GLY A 55 -24.91 2.00 -10.45
N ALA A 56 -26.23 2.02 -10.58
CA ALA A 56 -26.90 2.29 -11.86
C ALA A 56 -26.63 3.71 -12.36
N TRP A 57 -26.55 4.69 -11.44
CA TRP A 57 -26.18 6.06 -11.80
C TRP A 57 -24.74 6.16 -12.31
N ILE A 58 -23.78 5.53 -11.64
CA ILE A 58 -22.36 5.53 -12.05
C ILE A 58 -22.19 4.87 -13.43
N THR A 59 -22.87 3.76 -13.66
CA THR A 59 -22.74 3.00 -14.93
C THR A 59 -23.51 3.62 -16.10
N SER A 60 -24.47 4.51 -15.85
CA SER A 60 -25.20 5.24 -16.90
C SER A 60 -24.51 6.53 -17.35
N HIS A 61 -23.48 7.00 -16.63
CA HIS A 61 -22.77 8.24 -16.95
C HIS A 61 -21.33 7.95 -17.43
N PRO A 62 -20.87 8.59 -18.53
CA PRO A 62 -19.54 8.33 -19.10
C PRO A 62 -18.38 8.51 -18.11
N TRP A 63 -18.42 9.56 -17.29
CA TRP A 63 -17.38 9.79 -16.27
C TRP A 63 -17.40 8.75 -15.15
N GLY A 64 -18.58 8.23 -14.78
CA GLY A 64 -18.68 7.16 -13.80
C GLY A 64 -18.05 5.86 -14.32
N ILE A 65 -18.28 5.53 -15.60
CA ILE A 65 -17.60 4.40 -16.27
C ILE A 65 -16.08 4.62 -16.28
N VAL A 66 -15.60 5.81 -16.66
CA VAL A 66 -14.17 6.12 -16.67
C VAL A 66 -13.56 5.96 -15.29
N SER A 67 -14.22 6.43 -14.23
CA SER A 67 -13.75 6.25 -12.85
C SER A 67 -13.71 4.78 -12.42
N LEU A 68 -14.70 3.96 -12.81
CA LEU A 68 -14.68 2.52 -12.56
C LEU A 68 -13.52 1.85 -13.29
N VAL A 69 -13.32 2.17 -14.56
CA VAL A 69 -12.20 1.62 -15.35
C VAL A 69 -10.87 2.01 -14.73
N ASP A 70 -10.67 3.29 -14.41
CA ASP A 70 -9.45 3.80 -13.77
C ASP A 70 -9.15 3.07 -12.45
N LEU A 71 -10.17 2.92 -11.61
CA LEU A 71 -10.07 2.20 -10.33
C LEU A 71 -9.64 0.74 -10.52
N TYR A 72 -10.32 -0.01 -11.39
CA TYR A 72 -10.04 -1.44 -11.58
C TYR A 72 -8.74 -1.71 -12.34
N VAL A 73 -8.34 -0.83 -13.26
CA VAL A 73 -7.01 -0.88 -13.87
C VAL A 73 -5.95 -0.68 -12.78
N GLY A 74 -6.13 0.30 -11.89
CA GLY A 74 -5.28 0.50 -10.72
C GLY A 74 -5.22 -0.74 -9.81
N PHE A 75 -6.36 -1.36 -9.50
CA PHE A 75 -6.41 -2.58 -8.69
C PHE A 75 -5.67 -3.75 -9.34
N THR A 76 -5.76 -3.87 -10.66
CA THR A 76 -5.08 -4.91 -11.43
C THR A 76 -3.56 -4.70 -11.40
N LEU A 77 -3.09 -3.48 -11.67
CA LEU A 77 -1.66 -3.15 -11.62
C LEU A 77 -1.09 -3.37 -10.21
N PHE A 78 -1.82 -2.98 -9.17
CA PHE A 78 -1.41 -3.20 -7.79
C PHE A 78 -1.41 -4.69 -7.43
N SER A 79 -2.40 -5.45 -7.90
CA SER A 79 -2.47 -6.90 -7.73
C SER A 79 -1.27 -7.60 -8.38
N LEU A 80 -0.81 -7.16 -9.56
CA LEU A 80 0.41 -7.66 -10.18
C LEU A 80 1.64 -7.41 -9.29
N TRP A 81 1.72 -6.24 -8.66
CA TRP A 81 2.79 -5.94 -7.70
C TRP A 81 2.76 -6.87 -6.48
N ILE A 82 1.57 -7.13 -5.90
CA ILE A 82 1.41 -8.11 -4.81
C ILE A 82 1.85 -9.51 -5.27
N VAL A 83 1.41 -9.94 -6.45
CA VAL A 83 1.73 -11.26 -7.02
C VAL A 83 3.24 -11.43 -7.25
N TYR A 84 3.91 -10.36 -7.65
CA TYR A 84 5.36 -10.35 -7.79
C TYR A 84 6.07 -10.48 -6.43
N ARG A 85 5.57 -9.75 -5.42
CA ARG A 85 6.15 -9.63 -4.09
C ARG A 85 6.00 -10.88 -3.23
N GLU A 86 4.84 -11.52 -3.28
CA GLU A 86 4.51 -12.70 -2.48
C GLU A 86 5.13 -13.98 -3.09
N LYS A 87 5.69 -14.87 -2.25
CA LYS A 87 6.12 -16.21 -2.70
C LYS A 87 4.96 -17.21 -2.72
N SER A 88 4.10 -17.19 -1.71
CA SER A 88 3.02 -18.17 -1.53
C SER A 88 1.87 -17.95 -2.51
N LEU A 89 1.50 -18.99 -3.27
CA LEU A 89 0.35 -18.94 -4.19
C LEU A 89 -0.97 -18.67 -3.45
N ALA A 90 -1.14 -19.23 -2.26
CA ALA A 90 -2.34 -18.98 -1.44
C ALA A 90 -2.42 -17.50 -1.03
N ALA A 91 -1.31 -16.92 -0.58
CA ALA A 91 -1.27 -15.49 -0.21
C ALA A 91 -1.61 -14.59 -1.40
N LYS A 92 -1.09 -14.90 -2.60
CA LYS A 92 -1.42 -14.19 -3.84
C LYS A 92 -2.92 -14.19 -4.10
N ILE A 93 -3.53 -15.37 -4.10
CA ILE A 93 -4.97 -15.52 -4.39
C ILE A 93 -5.79 -14.74 -3.37
N VAL A 94 -5.49 -14.87 -2.09
CA VAL A 94 -6.21 -14.14 -1.02
C VAL A 94 -6.07 -12.63 -1.20
N TRP A 95 -4.87 -12.12 -1.40
CA TRP A 95 -4.66 -10.67 -1.53
C TRP A 95 -5.30 -10.09 -2.79
N VAL A 96 -5.22 -10.78 -3.92
CA VAL A 96 -5.87 -10.35 -5.16
C VAL A 96 -7.39 -10.37 -5.01
N ALA A 97 -7.96 -11.42 -4.40
CA ALA A 97 -9.39 -11.50 -4.14
C ALA A 97 -9.86 -10.36 -3.22
N LEU A 98 -9.13 -10.11 -2.13
CA LEU A 98 -9.41 -8.99 -1.23
C LEU A 98 -9.30 -7.64 -1.97
N MET A 99 -8.30 -7.45 -2.82
CA MET A 99 -8.12 -6.23 -3.60
C MET A 99 -9.28 -5.98 -4.56
N MET A 100 -9.81 -7.03 -5.21
CA MET A 100 -10.94 -6.88 -6.14
C MET A 100 -12.27 -6.60 -5.44
N VAL A 101 -12.43 -7.00 -4.17
CA VAL A 101 -13.67 -6.83 -3.41
C VAL A 101 -13.66 -5.57 -2.54
N LEU A 102 -12.57 -5.34 -1.79
CA LEU A 102 -12.44 -4.25 -0.82
C LEU A 102 -11.61 -3.07 -1.36
N GLY A 103 -10.95 -3.24 -2.51
CA GLY A 103 -10.26 -2.17 -3.21
C GLY A 103 -9.14 -1.51 -2.40
N ASN A 104 -9.17 -0.17 -2.35
CA ASN A 104 -8.14 0.63 -1.69
C ASN A 104 -8.01 0.39 -0.18
N TRP A 105 -9.04 -0.18 0.46
CA TRP A 105 -8.90 -0.61 1.86
C TRP A 105 -7.86 -1.73 1.98
N THR A 106 -7.92 -2.74 1.10
CA THR A 106 -6.92 -3.82 1.06
C THR A 106 -5.55 -3.30 0.65
N ALA A 107 -5.47 -2.35 -0.29
CA ALA A 107 -4.19 -1.74 -0.65
C ALA A 107 -3.50 -1.09 0.55
N ALA A 108 -4.23 -0.27 1.32
CA ALA A 108 -3.70 0.41 2.49
C ALA A 108 -3.26 -0.58 3.58
N LEU A 109 -4.04 -1.64 3.80
CA LEU A 109 -3.68 -2.72 4.73
C LEU A 109 -2.42 -3.46 4.28
N TYR A 110 -2.36 -3.82 3.00
CA TYR A 110 -1.23 -4.53 2.44
C TYR A 110 0.04 -3.70 2.55
N VAL A 111 0.01 -2.41 2.18
CA VAL A 111 1.15 -1.50 2.32
C VAL A 111 1.59 -1.39 3.79
N LEU A 112 0.65 -1.31 4.73
CA LEU A 112 0.99 -1.24 6.16
C LEU A 112 1.71 -2.51 6.63
N LEU A 113 1.19 -3.69 6.29
CA LEU A 113 1.81 -4.98 6.64
C LEU A 113 3.18 -5.12 5.99
N ALA A 114 3.28 -4.76 4.72
CA ALA A 114 4.51 -4.69 3.96
C ALA A 114 5.56 -3.79 4.60
N LEU A 115 5.20 -2.57 4.98
CA LEU A 115 6.10 -1.61 5.66
C LEU A 115 6.56 -2.15 7.02
N ASN A 116 5.68 -2.87 7.73
CA ASN A 116 6.02 -3.48 9.01
C ASN A 116 7.01 -4.65 8.85
N ALA A 117 6.77 -5.53 7.87
CA ALA A 117 7.65 -6.66 7.56
C ALA A 117 9.04 -6.23 7.06
N SER A 118 9.13 -5.02 6.49
CA SER A 118 10.35 -4.46 5.93
C SER A 118 11.35 -3.95 6.98
N ARG A 119 10.93 -3.74 8.24
CA ARG A 119 11.78 -3.31 9.38
C ARG A 119 12.75 -2.15 9.04
N GLY A 120 12.32 -1.19 8.22
CA GLY A 120 13.12 -0.03 7.83
C GLY A 120 13.93 -0.17 6.53
N ASP A 121 13.86 -1.32 5.85
CA ASP A 121 14.51 -1.53 4.56
C ASP A 121 13.55 -1.36 3.37
N TRP A 122 13.74 -0.29 2.61
CA TRP A 122 12.97 0.00 1.39
C TRP A 122 13.13 -1.07 0.30
N LYS A 123 14.28 -1.75 0.22
CA LYS A 123 14.49 -2.83 -0.76
C LYS A 123 13.57 -4.01 -0.46
N LYS A 124 13.46 -4.37 0.83
CA LYS A 124 12.52 -5.38 1.32
C LYS A 124 11.06 -4.96 1.15
N PHE A 125 10.78 -3.67 1.25
CA PHE A 125 9.45 -3.15 0.92
C PHE A 125 9.09 -3.35 -0.55
N TRP A 126 9.94 -3.00 -1.50
CA TRP A 126 9.56 -3.10 -2.91
C TRP A 126 9.62 -4.53 -3.47
N MET A 127 10.62 -5.31 -3.03
CA MET A 127 10.89 -6.64 -3.59
C MET A 127 10.29 -7.78 -2.75
N GLY A 128 9.81 -7.50 -1.54
CA GLY A 128 9.30 -8.52 -0.61
C GLY A 128 10.30 -9.63 -0.36
N ASP A 129 9.87 -10.87 -0.55
CA ASP A 129 10.69 -12.06 -0.32
C ASP A 129 11.76 -12.27 -1.39
N ARG A 130 11.75 -11.49 -2.47
CA ARG A 130 12.79 -11.49 -3.51
C ARG A 130 13.92 -10.51 -3.24
N ALA A 131 13.89 -9.81 -2.11
CA ALA A 131 14.95 -8.89 -1.69
C ALA A 131 16.23 -9.60 -1.17
N GLN A 132 16.17 -10.94 -1.01
CA GLN A 132 17.27 -11.78 -0.54
C GLN A 132 18.38 -11.90 -1.58
#